data_AF-A0A172ZB03-F1
#
_entry.id   AF-A0A172ZB03-F1
#
_cell.length_a   1.000
_cell.length_b   1.000
_cell.length_c   1.000
_cell.angle_alpha   90.00
_cell.angle_beta   90.00
_cell.angle_gamma   90.00
#
_symmetry.space_group_name_H-M   'P 1'
#
loop_
_entity.id
_entity.type
_entity.pdbx_description
1 polymer ?
#
loop_
_entity_poly.entity_id
_entity_poly.type
_entity_poly.pdbx_seq_one_letter_code
_entity_poly.pdbx_strand_id
1 'polypeptide(L)'
;MALLSLEKVSVAYDNHLILENFDLELAQGQLLSLLGPSGCGKTTTLRLIAGFLDAQGGKFMFDGRDYTRLPVSKRNFGFVFQNYALFPHLSVYDNVAFGLRLRKQKEAEVKQKVLRMLEIVNLNGFEKRFPQELSGGQRQRVAIARALVIEPDLLLFDEPLSNLDANLRVTMRVEIRRLQQELGMTAVYVSHDQEECFSISDNVAIMNAGRIEQLGAPSDIYQYPKSEYVARFIGFNNFLEFSGVRQGHQGPEWTAGEYGFAVNLQPGQSTSESYKGAIRPDDLYLSSGSLQSGMNINGQTSDLSTTATAHAELASNYVPGTIRVSTYLGRSYQYEVETPLGHFTVNQEMDRPLAPGQQVQVHFPADKIVMVSR
;
A
#
# COMPACT_ATOMS: atom_id res chain seq x y z
N MET A 1 1.22 -12.16 -21.05
CA MET A 1 1.62 -11.01 -21.91
C MET A 1 0.94 -9.78 -21.34
N ALA A 2 1.63 -8.63 -21.32
CA ALA A 2 1.06 -7.39 -20.81
C ALA A 2 -0.04 -6.87 -21.76
N LEU A 3 -1.17 -6.42 -21.21
CA LEU A 3 -2.21 -5.72 -21.96
C LEU A 3 -1.81 -4.26 -22.17
N LEU A 4 -1.20 -3.65 -21.15
CA LEU A 4 -0.72 -2.27 -21.17
C LEU A 4 0.78 -2.27 -20.81
N SER A 5 1.59 -1.54 -21.58
CA SER A 5 2.96 -1.20 -21.23
C SER A 5 3.25 0.29 -21.46
N LEU A 6 3.88 0.91 -20.47
CA LEU A 6 4.59 2.19 -20.63
C LEU A 6 6.06 1.84 -20.71
N GLU A 7 6.71 2.26 -21.79
CA GLU A 7 8.12 1.96 -22.09
C GLU A 7 8.90 3.27 -22.12
N LYS A 8 9.70 3.50 -21.08
CA LYS A 8 10.55 4.68 -20.90
C LYS A 8 9.81 6.00 -21.12
N VAL A 9 8.58 6.10 -20.60
CA VAL A 9 7.76 7.28 -20.84
C VAL A 9 8.24 8.46 -20.00
N SER A 10 8.35 9.63 -20.64
CA SER A 10 8.71 10.88 -19.97
C SER A 10 7.61 11.92 -20.12
N VAL A 11 7.28 12.60 -19.03
CA VAL A 11 6.24 13.64 -18.96
C VAL A 11 6.75 14.80 -18.11
N ALA A 12 6.62 16.02 -18.61
CA ALA A 12 6.96 17.25 -17.90
C ALA A 12 5.83 18.28 -17.97
N TYR A 13 5.73 19.13 -16.93
CA TYR A 13 4.94 20.36 -16.93
C TYR A 13 5.88 21.54 -16.81
N ASP A 14 5.73 22.56 -17.66
CA ASP A 14 6.55 23.78 -17.61
C ASP A 14 8.06 23.50 -17.46
N ASN A 15 8.56 22.51 -18.22
CA ASN A 15 9.93 21.97 -18.19
C ASN A 15 10.36 21.24 -16.89
N HIS A 16 9.47 21.05 -15.93
CA HIS A 16 9.69 20.17 -14.77
C HIS A 16 9.27 18.74 -15.08
N LEU A 17 10.24 17.83 -15.21
CA LEU A 17 10.00 16.40 -15.39
C LEU A 17 9.30 15.82 -14.15
N ILE A 18 8.12 15.24 -14.36
CA ILE A 18 7.37 14.51 -13.34
C ILE A 18 7.59 13.00 -13.48
N LEU A 19 7.68 12.52 -14.71
CA LEU A 19 8.02 11.14 -15.05
C LEU A 19 9.25 11.17 -15.95
N GLU A 20 10.25 10.35 -15.63
CA GLU A 20 11.50 10.26 -16.37
C GLU A 20 11.79 8.78 -16.66
N ASN A 21 11.75 8.39 -17.93
CA ASN A 21 11.94 7.01 -18.37
C ASN A 21 11.09 6.00 -17.57
N PHE A 22 9.82 6.34 -17.35
CA PHE A 22 8.91 5.56 -16.54
C PHE A 22 8.46 4.29 -17.28
N ASP A 23 8.74 3.13 -16.67
CA ASP A 23 8.32 1.82 -17.14
C ASP A 23 7.20 1.27 -16.26
N LEU A 24 6.15 0.73 -16.88
CA LEU A 24 5.05 0.10 -16.17
C LEU A 24 4.37 -0.95 -17.04
N GLU A 25 4.09 -2.13 -16.48
CA GLU A 25 3.34 -3.18 -17.16
C GLU A 25 2.09 -3.58 -16.37
N LEU A 26 1.04 -3.91 -17.10
CA LEU A 26 -0.21 -4.41 -16.54
C LEU A 26 -0.75 -5.55 -17.41
N ALA A 27 -0.98 -6.70 -16.80
CA ALA A 27 -1.59 -7.84 -17.48
C ALA A 27 -3.11 -7.69 -17.56
N GLN A 28 -3.72 -8.36 -18.54
CA GLN A 28 -5.17 -8.38 -18.71
C GLN A 28 -5.87 -8.98 -17.47
N GLY A 29 -6.99 -8.36 -17.07
CA GLY A 29 -7.82 -8.81 -15.95
C GLY A 29 -7.25 -8.51 -14.57
N GLN A 30 -6.12 -7.79 -14.48
CA GLN A 30 -5.54 -7.37 -13.21
C GLN A 30 -5.94 -5.95 -12.82
N LEU A 31 -6.02 -5.72 -11.51
CA LEU A 31 -6.08 -4.39 -10.90
C LEU A 31 -4.69 -4.01 -10.37
N LEU A 32 -4.10 -2.97 -10.95
CA LEU A 32 -2.86 -2.35 -10.50
C LEU A 32 -3.14 -1.03 -9.79
N SER A 33 -2.68 -0.90 -8.55
CA SER A 33 -2.70 0.39 -7.86
C SER A 33 -1.39 1.15 -7.99
N LEU A 34 -1.48 2.46 -8.23
CA LEU A 34 -0.39 3.41 -8.08
C LEU A 34 -0.53 4.07 -6.70
N LEU A 35 0.48 3.90 -5.86
CA LEU A 35 0.50 4.34 -4.47
C LEU A 35 1.75 5.18 -4.20
N GLY A 36 1.66 6.22 -3.38
CA GLY A 36 2.80 7.08 -3.06
C GLY A 36 2.36 8.45 -2.55
N PRO A 37 3.29 9.32 -2.13
CA PRO A 37 2.96 10.64 -1.60
C PRO A 37 2.37 11.58 -2.67
N SER A 38 1.79 12.69 -2.24
CA SER A 38 1.34 13.74 -3.16
C SER A 38 2.49 14.22 -4.04
N GLY A 39 2.23 14.41 -5.34
CA GLY A 39 3.23 14.88 -6.30
C GLY A 39 4.19 13.82 -6.85
N CYS A 40 4.10 12.54 -6.45
CA CYS A 40 5.02 11.51 -6.98
C CYS A 40 4.73 11.03 -8.41
N GLY A 41 3.71 11.57 -9.09
CA GLY A 41 3.40 11.26 -10.49
C GLY A 41 2.25 10.27 -10.75
N LYS A 42 1.50 9.84 -9.72
CA LYS A 42 0.35 8.90 -9.88
C LYS A 42 -0.71 9.40 -10.85
N THR A 43 -1.28 10.58 -10.56
CA THR A 43 -2.32 11.19 -11.41
C THR A 43 -1.77 11.56 -12.79
N THR A 44 -0.50 11.96 -12.88
CA THR A 44 0.17 12.19 -14.17
C THR A 44 0.22 10.92 -15.02
N THR A 45 0.60 9.79 -14.42
CA THR A 45 0.60 8.48 -15.06
C THR A 45 -0.80 8.08 -15.51
N LEU A 46 -1.80 8.25 -14.65
CA LEU A 46 -3.19 7.92 -14.98
C LEU A 46 -3.74 8.79 -16.12
N ARG A 47 -3.44 10.10 -16.11
CA ARG A 47 -3.85 11.05 -17.15
C ARG A 47 -3.16 10.80 -18.49
N LEU A 48 -1.89 10.37 -18.47
CA LEU A 48 -1.18 9.90 -19.65
C LEU A 48 -1.87 8.67 -20.26
N ILE A 49 -2.22 7.67 -19.43
CA ILE A 49 -2.95 6.47 -19.88
C ILE A 49 -4.34 6.83 -20.40
N ALA A 50 -5.02 7.81 -19.81
CA ALA A 50 -6.31 8.31 -20.28
C ALA A 50 -6.20 9.09 -21.61
N GLY A 51 -5.03 9.63 -21.93
CA GLY A 51 -4.79 10.49 -23.10
C GLY A 51 -5.09 11.97 -22.84
N PHE A 52 -5.18 12.36 -21.58
CA PHE A 52 -5.29 13.77 -21.16
C PHE A 52 -3.94 14.49 -21.19
N LEU A 53 -2.85 13.75 -21.29
CA LEU A 53 -1.48 14.26 -21.40
C LEU A 53 -0.74 13.47 -22.48
N ASP A 54 0.10 14.16 -23.23
CA ASP A 54 0.99 13.56 -24.21
C ASP A 54 2.36 13.25 -23.58
N ALA A 55 2.92 12.09 -23.95
CA ALA A 55 4.30 11.76 -23.61
C ALA A 55 5.28 12.62 -24.41
N GLN A 56 6.33 13.12 -23.77
CA GLN A 56 7.44 13.80 -24.43
C GLN A 56 8.44 12.81 -25.04
N GLY A 57 8.49 11.59 -24.51
CA GLY A 57 9.33 10.49 -24.98
C GLY A 57 8.80 9.14 -24.49
N GLY A 58 9.38 8.06 -25.01
CA GLY A 58 8.92 6.70 -24.73
C GLY A 58 7.70 6.28 -25.56
N LYS A 59 7.11 5.13 -25.20
CA LYS A 59 5.93 4.58 -25.86
C LYS A 59 4.89 4.13 -24.85
N PHE A 60 3.62 4.34 -25.17
CA PHE A 60 2.50 3.69 -24.52
C PHE A 60 1.95 2.64 -25.48
N MET A 61 2.06 1.36 -25.13
CA MET A 61 1.48 0.25 -25.88
C MET A 61 0.24 -0.29 -25.15
N PHE A 62 -0.81 -0.59 -25.91
CA PHE A 62 -2.01 -1.25 -25.42
C PHE A 62 -2.45 -2.33 -26.41
N ASP A 63 -2.56 -3.58 -25.95
CA ASP A 63 -2.89 -4.76 -26.75
C ASP A 63 -2.01 -4.86 -28.03
N GLY A 64 -0.71 -4.63 -27.86
CA GLY A 64 0.28 -4.63 -28.94
C GLY A 64 0.23 -3.44 -29.90
N ARG A 65 -0.66 -2.45 -29.68
CA ARG A 65 -0.81 -1.25 -30.51
C ARG A 65 -0.25 -0.01 -29.81
N ASP A 66 0.33 0.90 -30.58
CA ASP A 66 0.86 2.16 -30.06
C ASP A 66 -0.28 3.16 -29.78
N TYR A 67 -0.45 3.52 -28.51
CA TYR A 67 -1.45 4.46 -28.00
C TYR A 67 -0.83 5.83 -27.66
N THR A 68 0.48 6.02 -27.84
CA THR A 68 1.23 7.22 -27.42
C THR A 68 0.59 8.52 -27.91
N ARG A 69 0.06 8.54 -29.14
CA ARG A 69 -0.59 9.71 -29.75
C ARG A 69 -2.08 9.49 -30.04
N LEU A 70 -2.67 8.42 -29.52
CA LEU A 70 -4.09 8.13 -29.74
C LEU A 70 -4.94 9.09 -28.87
N PRO A 71 -5.84 9.90 -29.45
CA PRO A 71 -6.64 10.84 -28.67
C PRO A 71 -7.65 10.12 -27.77
N VAL A 72 -8.04 10.78 -26.67
CA VAL A 72 -8.98 10.25 -25.66
C VAL A 72 -10.24 9.63 -26.27
N SER A 73 -10.86 10.31 -27.25
CA SER A 73 -12.12 9.86 -27.86
C SER A 73 -12.02 8.54 -28.64
N LYS A 74 -10.79 8.13 -28.98
CA LYS A 74 -10.50 6.85 -29.63
C LYS A 74 -10.00 5.79 -28.65
N ARG A 75 -9.78 6.12 -27.39
CA ARG A 75 -9.46 5.16 -26.32
C ARG A 75 -10.79 4.64 -25.78
N ASN A 76 -11.05 3.35 -25.92
CA ASN A 76 -12.25 2.71 -25.32
C ASN A 76 -12.05 2.49 -23.81
N PHE A 77 -11.64 3.53 -23.08
CA PHE A 77 -11.33 3.46 -21.64
C PHE A 77 -12.45 4.10 -20.82
N GLY A 78 -12.75 3.50 -19.67
CA GLY A 78 -13.66 4.06 -18.68
C GLY A 78 -12.87 4.83 -17.63
N PHE A 79 -13.33 6.03 -17.26
CA PHE A 79 -12.67 6.87 -16.27
C PHE A 79 -13.63 7.20 -15.12
N VAL A 80 -13.20 6.94 -13.89
CA VAL A 80 -13.91 7.26 -12.65
C VAL A 80 -13.14 8.36 -11.92
N PHE A 81 -13.74 9.55 -11.87
CA PHE A 81 -13.14 10.74 -11.27
C PHE A 81 -13.37 10.79 -9.76
N GLN A 82 -12.44 11.43 -9.04
CA GLN A 82 -12.49 11.70 -7.60
C GLN A 82 -13.83 12.35 -7.14
N ASN A 83 -14.36 13.29 -7.92
CA ASN A 83 -15.59 14.02 -7.60
C ASN A 83 -16.86 13.38 -8.21
N TYR A 84 -16.78 12.13 -8.66
CA TYR A 84 -17.80 11.39 -9.41
C TYR A 84 -18.09 11.93 -10.82
N ALA A 85 -17.90 13.24 -11.03
CA ALA A 85 -18.21 14.00 -12.23
C ALA A 85 -19.60 13.69 -12.81
N LEU A 86 -20.61 13.47 -11.95
CA LEU A 86 -21.98 13.21 -12.38
C LEU A 86 -22.62 14.49 -12.92
N PHE A 87 -23.44 14.36 -13.96
CA PHE A 87 -24.22 15.48 -14.48
C PHE A 87 -25.42 15.74 -13.56
N PRO A 88 -25.46 16.88 -12.85
CA PRO A 88 -26.44 17.11 -11.79
C PRO A 88 -27.88 17.27 -12.32
N HIS A 89 -28.01 17.65 -13.59
CA HIS A 89 -29.29 17.86 -14.28
C HIS A 89 -29.82 16.61 -14.98
N LEU A 90 -29.08 15.50 -14.94
CA LEU A 90 -29.48 14.23 -15.54
C LEU A 90 -29.89 13.25 -14.43
N SER A 91 -30.86 12.39 -14.72
CA SER A 91 -31.22 11.28 -13.85
C SER A 91 -30.08 10.27 -13.72
N VAL A 92 -30.18 9.31 -12.80
CA VAL A 92 -29.26 8.17 -12.70
C VAL A 92 -29.22 7.40 -14.02
N TYR A 93 -30.39 7.09 -14.60
CA TYR A 93 -30.47 6.42 -15.89
C TYR A 93 -29.75 7.21 -16.97
N ASP A 94 -30.00 8.51 -17.07
CA ASP A 94 -29.40 9.35 -18.12
C ASP A 94 -27.89 9.56 -17.93
N ASN A 95 -27.42 9.62 -16.67
CA ASN A 95 -25.99 9.64 -16.37
C ASN A 95 -25.30 8.38 -16.91
N VAL A 96 -25.86 7.21 -16.64
CA VAL A 96 -25.30 5.93 -17.13
C VAL A 96 -25.46 5.82 -18.64
N ALA A 97 -26.62 6.15 -19.21
CA ALA A 97 -26.91 6.06 -20.64
C ALA A 97 -26.05 7.00 -21.53
N PHE A 98 -25.49 8.07 -20.94
CA PHE A 98 -24.82 9.16 -21.67
C PHE A 98 -23.78 8.66 -22.69
N GLY A 99 -22.85 7.79 -22.26
CA GLY A 99 -21.78 7.28 -23.13
C GLY A 99 -22.28 6.45 -24.31
N LEU A 100 -23.32 5.64 -24.10
CA LEU A 100 -23.92 4.82 -25.15
C LEU A 100 -24.67 5.65 -26.19
N ARG A 101 -25.41 6.68 -25.74
CA ARG A 101 -26.10 7.61 -26.61
C ARG A 101 -25.14 8.45 -27.45
N LEU A 102 -24.01 8.87 -26.87
CA LEU A 102 -22.94 9.56 -27.60
C LEU A 102 -22.34 8.68 -28.72
N ARG A 103 -22.27 7.37 -28.48
CA ARG A 103 -21.88 6.35 -29.49
C ARG A 103 -23.00 6.00 -30.48
N LYS A 104 -24.15 6.70 -30.41
CA LYS A 104 -25.32 6.51 -31.29
C LYS A 104 -25.87 5.07 -31.30
N GLN A 105 -25.78 4.36 -30.17
CA GLN A 105 -26.43 3.06 -30.02
C GLN A 105 -27.95 3.19 -30.04
N LYS A 106 -28.65 2.12 -30.44
CA LYS A 106 -30.12 2.12 -30.49
C LYS A 106 -30.69 2.20 -29.08
N GLU A 107 -31.74 3.01 -28.88
CA GLU A 107 -32.29 3.25 -27.54
C GLU A 107 -32.78 1.97 -26.83
N ALA A 108 -33.23 0.96 -27.59
CA ALA A 108 -33.58 -0.34 -27.02
C ALA A 108 -32.37 -1.06 -26.39
N GLU A 109 -31.21 -1.03 -27.06
CA GLU A 109 -29.95 -1.59 -26.56
C GLU A 109 -29.41 -0.77 -25.38
N VAL A 110 -29.49 0.57 -25.46
CA VAL A 110 -29.14 1.48 -24.37
C VAL A 110 -29.92 1.12 -23.11
N LYS A 111 -31.24 1.00 -23.23
CA LYS A 111 -32.11 0.65 -22.09
C LYS A 111 -31.73 -0.68 -21.47
N GLN A 112 -31.49 -1.71 -22.28
CA GLN A 112 -31.10 -3.02 -21.78
C GLN A 112 -29.77 -2.98 -21.03
N LYS A 113 -28.74 -2.32 -21.61
CA LYS A 113 -27.41 -2.21 -20.98
C LYS A 113 -27.44 -1.40 -19.69
N VAL A 114 -28.17 -0.28 -19.67
CA VAL A 114 -28.28 0.58 -18.50
C VAL A 114 -28.98 -0.15 -17.35
N LEU A 115 -30.11 -0.79 -17.60
CA LEU A 115 -30.85 -1.52 -16.55
C LEU A 115 -30.02 -2.68 -15.98
N ARG A 116 -29.34 -3.44 -16.84
CA ARG A 116 -28.41 -4.49 -16.40
C ARG A 116 -27.28 -3.93 -15.55
N MET A 117 -26.70 -2.80 -15.95
CA MET A 117 -25.61 -2.19 -15.21
C MET A 117 -26.07 -1.66 -13.84
N LEU A 118 -27.26 -1.05 -13.77
CA LEU A 118 -27.85 -0.60 -12.51
C LEU A 118 -28.17 -1.76 -11.57
N GLU A 119 -28.55 -2.92 -12.09
CA GLU A 119 -28.70 -4.15 -11.31
C GLU A 119 -27.35 -4.60 -10.73
N ILE A 120 -26.31 -4.69 -11.57
CA ILE A 120 -24.95 -5.10 -11.16
C ILE A 120 -24.40 -4.22 -10.04
N VAL A 121 -24.59 -2.90 -10.11
CA VAL A 121 -24.14 -1.95 -9.08
C VAL A 121 -25.15 -1.75 -7.95
N ASN A 122 -26.19 -2.58 -7.85
CA ASN A 122 -27.20 -2.54 -6.78
C ASN A 122 -27.91 -1.17 -6.66
N LEU A 123 -28.37 -0.63 -7.79
CA LEU A 123 -29.12 0.63 -7.93
C LEU A 123 -30.47 0.43 -8.67
N ASN A 124 -31.02 -0.79 -8.67
CA ASN A 124 -32.36 -1.04 -9.20
C ASN A 124 -33.41 -0.18 -8.47
N GLY A 125 -34.30 0.49 -9.21
CA GLY A 125 -35.31 1.40 -8.66
C GLY A 125 -34.84 2.84 -8.43
N PHE A 126 -33.58 3.16 -8.75
CA PHE A 126 -33.01 4.51 -8.61
C PHE A 126 -32.95 5.25 -9.95
N GLU A 127 -33.45 4.67 -11.04
CA GLU A 127 -33.29 5.14 -12.42
C GLU A 127 -33.69 6.61 -12.60
N LYS A 128 -34.78 7.01 -11.94
CA LYS A 128 -35.39 8.34 -12.06
C LYS A 128 -34.82 9.38 -11.08
N ARG A 129 -34.01 8.96 -10.11
CA ARG A 129 -33.44 9.87 -9.12
C ARG A 129 -32.37 10.75 -9.75
N PHE A 130 -32.13 11.91 -9.16
CA PHE A 130 -31.05 12.82 -9.51
C PHE A 130 -29.87 12.67 -8.54
N PRO A 131 -28.63 13.02 -8.93
CA PRO A 131 -27.44 12.86 -8.08
C PRO A 131 -27.53 13.50 -6.69
N GLN A 132 -28.32 14.57 -6.54
CA GLN A 132 -28.53 15.28 -5.26
C GLN A 132 -29.38 14.46 -4.28
N GLU A 133 -30.17 13.51 -4.76
CA GLU A 133 -31.05 12.64 -3.96
C GLU A 133 -30.36 11.34 -3.50
N LEU A 134 -29.05 11.22 -3.77
CA LEU A 134 -28.24 10.02 -3.53
C LEU A 134 -27.26 10.23 -2.38
N SER A 135 -26.93 9.16 -1.67
CA SER A 135 -25.78 9.13 -0.76
C SER A 135 -24.44 9.17 -1.52
N GLY A 136 -23.33 9.42 -0.83
CA GLY A 136 -22.00 9.41 -1.44
C GLY A 136 -21.67 8.10 -2.15
N GLY A 137 -21.97 6.96 -1.52
CA GLY A 137 -21.71 5.63 -2.07
C GLY A 137 -22.63 5.30 -3.24
N GLN A 138 -23.88 5.77 -3.20
CA GLN A 138 -24.79 5.66 -4.36
C GLN A 138 -24.27 6.49 -5.53
N ARG A 139 -23.81 7.74 -5.33
CA ARG A 139 -23.18 8.53 -6.40
C ARG A 139 -21.95 7.82 -6.97
N GLN A 140 -21.13 7.23 -6.13
CA GLN A 140 -19.96 6.46 -6.56
C GLN A 140 -20.36 5.26 -7.45
N ARG A 141 -21.40 4.50 -7.04
CA ARG A 141 -21.94 3.40 -7.85
C ARG A 141 -22.48 3.88 -9.20
N VAL A 142 -23.13 5.05 -9.27
CA VAL A 142 -23.55 5.65 -10.54
C VAL A 142 -22.35 6.00 -11.42
N ALA A 143 -21.28 6.58 -10.85
CA ALA A 143 -20.08 6.92 -11.59
C ALA A 143 -19.38 5.67 -12.16
N ILE A 144 -19.27 4.61 -11.34
CA ILE A 144 -18.76 3.30 -11.77
C ILE A 144 -19.64 2.73 -12.88
N ALA A 145 -20.96 2.65 -12.69
CA ALA A 145 -21.90 2.16 -13.70
C ALA A 145 -21.76 2.90 -15.04
N ARG A 146 -21.63 4.23 -15.00
CA ARG A 146 -21.41 5.05 -16.20
C ARG A 146 -20.10 4.72 -16.92
N ALA A 147 -19.03 4.44 -16.18
CA ALA A 147 -17.76 4.03 -16.78
C ALA A 147 -17.82 2.59 -17.35
N LEU A 148 -18.56 1.70 -16.69
CA LEU A 148 -18.67 0.29 -17.05
C LEU A 148 -19.60 0.02 -18.24
N VAL A 149 -20.69 0.77 -18.36
CA VAL A 149 -21.77 0.46 -19.32
C VAL A 149 -21.31 0.47 -20.79
N ILE A 150 -20.24 1.20 -21.09
CA ILE A 150 -19.64 1.27 -22.43
C ILE A 150 -18.76 0.06 -22.76
N GLU A 151 -18.63 -0.91 -21.84
CA GLU A 151 -17.78 -2.11 -21.96
C GLU A 151 -16.33 -1.71 -22.32
N PRO A 152 -15.63 -0.98 -21.43
CA PRO A 152 -14.30 -0.45 -21.72
C PRO A 152 -13.22 -1.53 -21.67
N ASP A 153 -12.16 -1.35 -22.45
CA ASP A 153 -11.00 -2.25 -22.47
C ASP A 153 -10.12 -2.08 -21.21
N LEU A 154 -10.20 -0.91 -20.57
CA LEU A 154 -9.44 -0.53 -19.37
C LEU A 154 -10.27 0.43 -18.51
N LEU A 155 -10.23 0.23 -17.20
CA LEU A 155 -10.77 1.17 -16.21
C LEU A 155 -9.68 1.96 -15.53
N LEU A 156 -9.93 3.25 -15.34
CA LEU A 156 -9.03 4.19 -14.70
C LEU A 156 -9.76 4.84 -13.52
N PHE A 157 -9.22 4.68 -12.32
CA PHE A 157 -9.77 5.26 -11.09
C PHE A 157 -8.81 6.32 -10.53
N ASP A 158 -9.27 7.57 -10.42
CA ASP A 158 -8.50 8.68 -9.85
C ASP A 158 -9.05 9.03 -8.46
N GLU A 159 -8.42 8.51 -7.41
CA GLU A 159 -8.82 8.67 -6.00
C GLU A 159 -10.35 8.52 -5.76
N PRO A 160 -10.97 7.44 -6.24
CA PRO A 160 -12.43 7.33 -6.33
C PRO A 160 -13.14 7.33 -4.96
N LEU A 161 -12.43 7.09 -3.86
CA LEU A 161 -13.00 6.92 -2.52
C LEU A 161 -12.66 8.07 -1.56
N SER A 162 -11.85 9.05 -1.98
CA SER A 162 -11.33 10.10 -1.09
C SER A 162 -12.42 10.94 -0.42
N ASN A 163 -13.57 11.10 -1.09
CA ASN A 163 -14.70 11.93 -0.66
C ASN A 163 -15.74 11.17 0.19
N LEU A 164 -15.46 9.92 0.55
CA LEU A 164 -16.36 9.06 1.35
C LEU A 164 -15.88 8.97 2.80
N ASP A 165 -16.81 8.70 3.72
CA ASP A 165 -16.51 8.37 5.12
C ASP A 165 -15.85 6.99 5.24
N ALA A 166 -15.17 6.72 6.36
CA ALA A 166 -14.36 5.53 6.54
C ALA A 166 -15.12 4.20 6.34
N ASN A 167 -16.33 4.08 6.92
CA ASN A 167 -17.13 2.85 6.83
C ASN A 167 -17.58 2.60 5.38
N LEU A 168 -17.96 3.67 4.69
CA LEU A 168 -18.37 3.58 3.30
C LEU A 168 -17.19 3.30 2.37
N ARG A 169 -15.99 3.80 2.66
CA ARG A 169 -14.77 3.42 1.94
C ARG A 169 -14.54 1.92 2.00
N VAL A 170 -14.60 1.30 3.19
CA VAL A 170 -14.43 -0.16 3.33
C VAL A 170 -15.43 -0.92 2.46
N THR A 171 -16.70 -0.54 2.53
CA THR A 171 -17.77 -1.19 1.76
C THR A 171 -17.55 -1.04 0.26
N MET A 172 -17.17 0.16 -0.19
CA MET A 172 -16.97 0.44 -1.61
C MET A 172 -15.69 -0.19 -2.17
N ARG A 173 -14.64 -0.37 -1.36
CA ARG A 173 -13.44 -1.13 -1.76
C ARG A 173 -13.78 -2.56 -2.15
N VAL A 174 -14.51 -3.25 -1.27
CA VAL A 174 -14.97 -4.62 -1.49
C VAL A 174 -15.84 -4.70 -2.74
N GLU A 175 -16.73 -3.73 -2.94
CA GLU A 175 -17.60 -3.69 -4.11
C GLU A 175 -16.84 -3.46 -5.42
N ILE A 176 -15.85 -2.55 -5.45
CA ILE A 176 -15.00 -2.33 -6.62
C ILE A 176 -14.23 -3.60 -6.97
N ARG A 177 -13.64 -4.26 -5.97
CA ARG A 177 -12.91 -5.51 -6.18
C ARG A 177 -13.83 -6.62 -6.70
N ARG A 178 -15.02 -6.77 -6.12
CA ARG A 178 -16.04 -7.72 -6.58
C ARG A 178 -16.40 -7.48 -8.04
N LEU A 179 -16.74 -6.24 -8.41
CA LEU A 179 -17.10 -5.88 -9.78
C LEU A 179 -15.96 -6.14 -10.76
N GLN A 180 -14.73 -5.78 -10.39
CA GLN A 180 -13.55 -6.01 -11.23
C GLN A 180 -13.33 -7.49 -11.50
N GLN A 181 -13.47 -8.36 -10.48
CA GLN A 181 -13.31 -9.80 -10.60
C GLN A 181 -14.46 -10.46 -11.38
N GLU A 182 -15.72 -10.13 -11.05
CA GLU A 182 -16.92 -10.68 -11.71
C GLU A 182 -16.94 -10.34 -13.21
N LEU A 183 -16.45 -9.16 -13.59
CA LEU A 183 -16.43 -8.68 -14.98
C LEU A 183 -15.09 -8.93 -15.69
N GLY A 184 -14.07 -9.48 -15.00
CA GLY A 184 -12.75 -9.76 -15.57
C GLY A 184 -12.02 -8.53 -16.11
N MET A 185 -12.20 -7.39 -15.48
CA MET A 185 -11.76 -6.10 -16.03
C MET A 185 -10.31 -5.80 -15.68
N THR A 186 -9.59 -5.18 -16.62
CA THR A 186 -8.28 -4.61 -16.34
C THR A 186 -8.46 -3.20 -15.79
N ALA A 187 -7.74 -2.86 -14.71
CA ALA A 187 -7.92 -1.58 -14.05
C ALA A 187 -6.60 -0.99 -13.53
N VAL A 188 -6.47 0.35 -13.63
CA VAL A 188 -5.47 1.14 -12.92
C VAL A 188 -6.18 1.98 -11.87
N TYR A 189 -5.72 1.88 -10.62
CA TYR A 189 -6.29 2.57 -9.48
C TYR A 189 -5.27 3.52 -8.86
N VAL A 190 -5.65 4.77 -8.60
CA VAL A 190 -4.79 5.75 -7.93
C VAL A 190 -5.36 6.05 -6.56
N SER A 191 -4.53 5.94 -5.53
CA SER A 191 -4.83 6.44 -4.19
C SER A 191 -3.56 6.82 -3.45
N HIS A 192 -3.73 7.62 -2.40
CA HIS A 192 -2.71 7.89 -1.40
C HIS A 192 -2.92 7.03 -0.13
N ASP A 193 -4.02 6.29 -0.05
CA ASP A 193 -4.35 5.41 1.06
C ASP A 193 -3.80 4.00 0.81
N GLN A 194 -2.97 3.53 1.74
CA GLN A 194 -2.30 2.24 1.64
C GLN A 194 -3.26 1.07 1.82
N GLU A 195 -4.20 1.19 2.77
CA GLU A 195 -5.18 0.14 3.00
C GLU A 195 -6.07 -0.05 1.77
N GLU A 196 -6.40 1.04 1.08
CA GLU A 196 -7.12 0.95 -0.19
C GLU A 196 -6.34 0.13 -1.22
N CYS A 197 -5.14 0.57 -1.55
CA CYS A 197 -4.31 -0.09 -2.56
C CYS A 197 -4.04 -1.56 -2.22
N PHE A 198 -3.80 -1.88 -0.94
CA PHE A 198 -3.40 -3.23 -0.53
C PHE A 198 -4.59 -4.21 -0.49
N SER A 199 -5.81 -3.72 -0.28
CA SER A 199 -7.01 -4.56 -0.15
C SER A 199 -7.70 -4.88 -1.48
N ILE A 200 -7.52 -4.07 -2.52
CA ILE A 200 -8.25 -4.22 -3.79
C ILE A 200 -7.38 -4.68 -4.96
N SER A 201 -6.05 -4.63 -4.83
CA SER A 201 -5.17 -4.78 -5.99
C SER A 201 -4.52 -6.15 -6.09
N ASP A 202 -4.28 -6.57 -7.33
CA ASP A 202 -3.40 -7.71 -7.61
C ASP A 202 -1.94 -7.29 -7.48
N ASN A 203 -1.61 -6.07 -7.90
CA ASN A 203 -0.28 -5.49 -7.78
C ASN A 203 -0.36 -4.03 -7.30
N VAL A 204 0.65 -3.58 -6.58
CA VAL A 204 0.82 -2.18 -6.16
C VAL A 204 2.17 -1.68 -6.64
N ALA A 205 2.17 -0.56 -7.36
CA ALA A 205 3.36 0.21 -7.68
C ALA A 205 3.53 1.31 -6.62
N ILE A 206 4.51 1.16 -5.73
CA ILE A 206 4.91 2.22 -4.82
C ILE A 206 5.80 3.20 -5.57
N MET A 207 5.36 4.45 -5.65
CA MET A 207 5.96 5.51 -6.43
C MET A 207 6.57 6.58 -5.53
N ASN A 208 7.76 7.05 -5.91
CA ASN A 208 8.47 8.15 -5.27
C ASN A 208 9.13 9.01 -6.35
N ALA A 209 8.94 10.33 -6.27
CA ALA A 209 9.56 11.30 -7.18
C ALA A 209 9.57 10.88 -8.68
N GLY A 210 8.44 10.35 -9.18
CA GLY A 210 8.32 9.96 -10.59
C GLY A 210 8.85 8.57 -10.95
N ARG A 211 9.28 7.77 -9.97
CA ARG A 211 9.87 6.44 -10.15
C ARG A 211 9.10 5.39 -9.34
N ILE A 212 9.11 4.15 -9.81
CA ILE A 212 8.61 3.00 -9.05
C ILE A 212 9.73 2.50 -8.15
N GLU A 213 9.54 2.57 -6.83
CA GLU A 213 10.46 2.04 -5.83
C GLU A 213 10.29 0.52 -5.69
N GLN A 214 9.04 0.05 -5.74
CA GLN A 214 8.71 -1.36 -5.70
C GLN A 214 7.37 -1.63 -6.39
N LEU A 215 7.32 -2.71 -7.16
CA LEU A 215 6.13 -3.24 -7.81
C LEU A 215 5.99 -4.72 -7.45
N GLY A 216 4.79 -5.14 -7.04
CA GLY A 216 4.49 -6.53 -6.71
C GLY A 216 3.16 -6.70 -6.00
N ALA A 217 2.88 -7.92 -5.56
CA ALA A 217 1.67 -8.22 -4.81
C ALA A 217 1.66 -7.47 -3.46
N PRO A 218 0.48 -7.03 -2.98
CA PRO A 218 0.38 -6.34 -1.68
C PRO A 218 1.01 -7.10 -0.52
N SER A 219 0.79 -8.42 -0.45
CA SER A 219 1.35 -9.29 0.59
C SER A 219 2.87 -9.28 0.59
N ASP A 220 3.47 -9.35 -0.59
CA ASP A 220 4.91 -9.44 -0.77
C ASP A 220 5.58 -8.11 -0.43
N ILE A 221 4.98 -7.00 -0.87
CA ILE A 221 5.45 -5.66 -0.50
C ILE A 221 5.32 -5.44 1.00
N TYR A 222 4.19 -5.84 1.59
CA TYR A 222 3.97 -5.71 3.03
C TYR A 222 5.00 -6.49 3.83
N GLN A 223 5.22 -7.76 3.48
CA GLN A 223 6.12 -8.62 4.22
C GLN A 223 7.59 -8.29 3.94
N TYR A 224 7.91 -7.89 2.72
CA TYR A 224 9.26 -7.79 2.20
C TYR A 224 9.48 -6.47 1.41
N PRO A 225 9.46 -5.30 2.09
CA PRO A 225 9.91 -4.05 1.48
C PRO A 225 11.37 -4.15 1.01
N LYS A 226 11.68 -3.61 -0.17
CA LYS A 226 13.04 -3.68 -0.75
C LYS A 226 13.98 -2.59 -0.23
N SER A 227 13.45 -1.40 0.06
CA SER A 227 14.24 -0.24 0.52
C SER A 227 13.68 0.34 1.81
N GLU A 228 14.51 1.09 2.53
CA GLU A 228 14.10 1.86 3.70
C GLU A 228 12.90 2.76 3.38
N TYR A 229 12.89 3.40 2.21
CA TYR A 229 11.77 4.23 1.77
C TYR A 229 10.46 3.44 1.77
N VAL A 230 10.44 2.28 1.11
CA VAL A 230 9.24 1.44 1.02
C VAL A 230 8.83 0.94 2.40
N ALA A 231 9.79 0.52 3.21
CA ALA A 231 9.54 0.07 4.57
C ALA A 231 8.89 1.17 5.42
N ARG A 232 9.45 2.38 5.43
CA ARG A 232 8.87 3.55 6.12
C ARG A 232 7.48 3.85 5.61
N PHE A 233 7.32 3.81 4.28
CA PHE A 233 6.06 4.10 3.66
C PHE A 233 4.97 3.14 4.14
N ILE A 234 5.24 1.83 4.27
CA ILE A 234 4.25 0.81 4.67
C ILE A 234 4.18 0.54 6.19
N GLY A 235 4.73 1.42 7.02
CA GLY A 235 4.55 1.40 8.47
C GLY A 235 5.68 0.76 9.28
N PHE A 236 6.84 0.46 8.69
CA PHE A 236 8.05 0.18 9.47
C PHE A 236 8.59 1.50 10.01
N ASN A 237 8.50 1.70 11.33
CA ASN A 237 8.96 2.94 11.97
C ASN A 237 10.29 2.76 12.71
N ASN A 238 10.71 1.52 12.95
CA ASN A 238 11.91 1.20 13.70
C ASN A 238 12.98 0.64 12.76
N PHE A 239 14.20 1.16 12.89
CA PHE A 239 15.33 0.78 12.05
C PHE A 239 16.58 0.54 12.90
N LEU A 240 17.24 -0.59 12.64
CA LEU A 240 18.52 -0.97 13.21
C LEU A 240 19.61 -0.76 12.16
N GLU A 241 20.59 0.08 12.50
CA GLU A 241 21.80 0.26 11.71
C GLU A 241 22.80 -0.85 12.08
N PHE A 242 22.94 -1.83 11.20
CA PHE A 242 23.91 -2.89 11.40
C PHE A 242 25.31 -2.46 10.95
N SER A 243 26.29 -2.69 11.83
CA SER A 243 27.71 -2.37 11.61
C SER A 243 28.54 -3.56 11.13
N GLY A 244 28.00 -4.78 11.21
CA GLY A 244 28.69 -6.00 10.84
C GLY A 244 27.87 -7.25 11.12
N VAL A 245 28.49 -8.41 10.88
CA VAL A 245 27.94 -9.74 11.19
C VAL A 245 28.99 -10.50 11.99
N ARG A 246 28.57 -11.17 13.07
CA ARG A 246 29.40 -12.07 13.88
C ARG A 246 28.79 -13.46 13.92
N GLN A 247 29.61 -14.45 14.31
CA GLN A 247 29.09 -15.78 14.59
C GLN A 247 28.45 -15.78 15.98
N GLY A 248 27.13 -15.96 16.04
CA GLY A 248 26.38 -16.20 17.27
C GLY A 248 26.20 -17.69 17.56
N HIS A 249 25.52 -18.00 18.66
CA HIS A 249 25.31 -19.37 19.15
C HIS A 249 24.40 -20.21 18.25
N GLN A 250 23.41 -19.57 17.60
CA GLN A 250 22.42 -20.23 16.75
C GLN A 250 22.59 -19.94 15.25
N GLY A 251 23.65 -19.21 14.88
CA GLY A 251 23.86 -18.77 13.50
C GLY A 251 24.52 -17.38 13.42
N PRO A 252 24.54 -16.76 12.23
CA PRO A 252 25.02 -15.40 12.08
C PRO A 252 24.13 -14.40 12.83
N GLU A 253 24.76 -13.46 13.53
CA GLU A 253 24.10 -12.32 14.19
C GLU A 253 24.58 -11.02 13.58
N TRP A 254 23.64 -10.15 13.23
CA TRP A 254 23.93 -8.77 12.84
C TRP A 254 24.19 -7.94 14.07
N THR A 255 25.25 -7.12 14.04
CA THR A 255 25.65 -6.31 15.18
C THR A 255 25.18 -4.87 15.01
N ALA A 256 24.54 -4.30 16.03
CA ALA A 256 24.33 -2.87 16.16
C ALA A 256 24.88 -2.42 17.50
N GLY A 257 25.93 -1.58 17.49
CA GLY A 257 26.72 -1.30 18.69
C GLY A 257 27.33 -2.58 19.27
N GLU A 258 27.08 -2.83 20.56
CA GLU A 258 27.51 -4.05 21.27
C GLU A 258 26.49 -5.20 21.23
N TYR A 259 25.30 -4.96 20.66
CA TYR A 259 24.16 -5.89 20.64
C TYR A 259 24.17 -6.75 19.38
N GLY A 260 23.83 -8.03 19.51
CA GLY A 260 23.67 -8.97 18.40
C GLY A 260 22.20 -9.28 18.13
N PHE A 261 21.84 -9.41 16.86
CA PHE A 261 20.49 -9.70 16.39
C PHE A 261 20.52 -10.89 15.43
N ALA A 262 19.85 -11.98 15.80
CA ALA A 262 19.48 -13.01 14.84
C ALA A 262 18.41 -12.44 13.90
N VAL A 263 18.57 -12.67 12.60
CA VAL A 263 17.63 -12.23 11.56
C VAL A 263 17.37 -13.39 10.60
N ASN A 264 16.10 -13.63 10.29
CA ASN A 264 15.72 -14.59 9.26
C ASN A 264 15.82 -13.95 7.88
N LEU A 265 16.96 -14.15 7.21
CA LEU A 265 17.16 -13.65 5.84
C LEU A 265 16.14 -14.24 4.88
N GLN A 266 15.68 -13.41 3.95
CA GLN A 266 14.87 -13.87 2.84
C GLN A 266 15.73 -14.68 1.84
N PRO A 267 15.12 -15.60 1.08
CA PRO A 267 15.80 -16.28 -0.03
C PRO A 267 16.42 -15.26 -0.99
N GLY A 268 17.75 -15.35 -1.18
CA GLY A 268 18.50 -14.47 -2.09
C GLY A 268 19.12 -13.23 -1.44
N GLN A 269 18.83 -12.93 -0.16
CA GLN A 269 19.58 -11.92 0.60
C GLN A 269 20.92 -12.48 1.08
N SER A 270 21.96 -11.66 0.97
CA SER A 270 23.33 -12.02 1.40
C SER A 270 23.74 -11.22 2.63
N THR A 271 24.65 -11.75 3.44
CA THR A 271 25.26 -11.00 4.55
C THR A 271 26.23 -9.90 4.08
N SER A 272 26.53 -9.83 2.78
CA SER A 272 27.55 -8.93 2.21
C SER A 272 27.04 -7.54 1.82
N GLU A 273 25.74 -7.32 1.69
CA GLU A 273 25.21 -5.99 1.32
C GLU A 273 24.95 -5.13 2.57
N SER A 274 25.05 -3.81 2.41
CA SER A 274 24.75 -2.87 3.49
C SER A 274 23.23 -2.73 3.63
N TYR A 275 22.70 -3.40 4.64
CA TYR A 275 21.27 -3.39 4.96
C TYR A 275 21.00 -2.72 6.31
N LYS A 276 19.76 -2.26 6.48
CA LYS A 276 19.18 -1.93 7.78
C LYS A 276 18.17 -3.00 8.18
N GLY A 277 18.04 -3.26 9.48
CA GLY A 277 16.97 -4.07 10.02
C GLY A 277 15.73 -3.20 10.25
N ALA A 278 14.69 -3.36 9.46
CA ALA A 278 13.41 -2.69 9.66
C ALA A 278 12.48 -3.57 10.50
N ILE A 279 11.79 -3.00 11.47
CA ILE A 279 10.75 -3.69 12.24
C ILE A 279 9.54 -2.78 12.50
N ARG A 280 8.34 -3.36 12.56
CA ARG A 280 7.12 -2.61 12.87
C ARG A 280 6.98 -2.36 14.36
N PRO A 281 6.29 -1.28 14.77
CA PRO A 281 5.96 -1.07 16.17
C PRO A 281 5.20 -2.23 16.81
N ASP A 282 4.26 -2.84 16.08
CA ASP A 282 3.42 -3.95 16.56
C ASP A 282 4.14 -5.29 16.63
N ASP A 283 5.35 -5.38 16.04
CA ASP A 283 6.18 -6.59 16.04
C ASP A 283 7.29 -6.54 17.12
N LEU A 284 7.38 -5.44 17.88
CA LEU A 284 8.26 -5.31 19.04
C LEU A 284 7.52 -5.66 20.32
N TYR A 285 8.25 -6.20 21.30
CA TYR A 285 7.67 -6.53 22.60
C TYR A 285 8.45 -5.86 23.74
N LEU A 286 7.72 -5.37 24.73
CA LEU A 286 8.28 -4.84 25.97
C LEU A 286 8.09 -5.87 27.09
N SER A 287 9.15 -6.08 27.85
CA SER A 287 9.09 -6.82 29.11
C SER A 287 9.63 -5.96 30.26
N SER A 288 8.87 -5.89 31.35
CA SER A 288 9.28 -5.26 32.60
C SER A 288 10.08 -6.26 33.45
N GLY A 289 11.40 -6.05 33.57
CA GLY A 289 12.28 -6.86 34.40
C GLY A 289 13.71 -6.82 33.88
N SER A 290 14.69 -6.78 34.79
CA SER A 290 16.05 -7.18 34.42
C SER A 290 16.00 -8.65 34.02
N LEU A 291 16.64 -9.03 32.91
CA LEU A 291 16.96 -10.42 32.64
C LEU A 291 17.76 -10.94 33.85
N GLN A 292 17.09 -11.57 34.81
CA GLN A 292 17.79 -12.39 35.79
C GLN A 292 18.43 -13.52 34.98
N SER A 293 19.75 -13.57 35.01
CA SER A 293 20.56 -14.60 34.38
C SER A 293 19.95 -15.99 34.65
N GLY A 294 19.57 -16.68 33.58
CA GLY A 294 19.18 -18.09 33.63
C GLY A 294 17.67 -18.39 33.57
N MET A 295 17.00 -18.07 32.47
CA MET A 295 15.82 -18.85 32.06
C MET A 295 16.26 -20.00 31.17
N ASN A 296 16.57 -21.14 31.78
CA ASN A 296 16.57 -22.43 31.08
C ASN A 296 15.12 -22.80 30.75
N ILE A 297 14.88 -23.29 29.54
CA ILE A 297 13.56 -23.60 28.93
C ILE A 297 12.81 -24.74 29.66
N ASN A 298 13.24 -25.17 30.86
CA ASN A 298 12.65 -26.30 31.60
C ASN A 298 12.30 -26.00 33.07
N GLY A 299 12.17 -24.74 33.48
CA GLY A 299 11.49 -24.41 34.74
C GLY A 299 12.11 -24.98 36.02
N GLN A 300 13.44 -25.05 36.12
CA GLN A 300 14.13 -25.36 37.36
C GLN A 300 15.11 -24.23 37.72
N THR A 301 14.84 -23.59 38.86
CA THR A 301 15.69 -22.56 39.49
C THR A 301 16.88 -23.24 40.16
N SER A 302 18.10 -22.95 39.72
CA SER A 302 19.32 -23.31 40.46
C SER A 302 19.95 -22.05 41.05
N ASP A 303 19.95 -21.96 42.38
CA ASP A 303 20.73 -20.97 43.13
C ASP A 303 22.23 -21.22 42.89
N LEU A 304 22.90 -20.26 42.26
CA LEU A 304 24.36 -20.20 42.22
C LEU A 304 24.81 -18.76 42.51
N SER A 305 25.15 -18.53 43.76
CA SER A 305 26.01 -17.42 44.17
C SER A 305 27.45 -17.80 43.88
N THR A 306 28.13 -17.07 43.00
CA THR A 306 29.60 -16.92 43.03
C THR A 306 30.04 -15.78 42.10
N THR A 307 31.03 -15.05 42.61
CA THR A 307 31.65 -13.83 42.11
C THR A 307 32.49 -14.01 40.85
N ALA A 308 32.59 -12.90 40.10
CA ALA A 308 33.67 -12.50 39.20
C ALA A 308 33.59 -12.94 37.71
N THR A 309 33.55 -11.92 36.85
CA THR A 309 33.94 -11.93 35.42
C THR A 309 33.24 -12.95 34.53
N ALA A 310 31.96 -12.70 34.27
CA ALA A 310 31.34 -13.08 33.01
C ALA A 310 30.87 -11.79 32.35
N HIS A 311 31.40 -11.47 31.17
CA HIS A 311 30.66 -10.62 30.24
C HIS A 311 29.29 -11.28 30.10
N ALA A 312 28.26 -10.71 30.73
CA ALA A 312 26.90 -11.20 30.58
C ALA A 312 26.62 -11.20 29.09
N GLU A 313 26.55 -12.39 28.49
CA GLU A 313 26.20 -12.54 27.09
C GLU A 313 24.83 -11.92 26.92
N LEU A 314 24.79 -10.72 26.32
CA LEU A 314 23.54 -10.05 26.00
C LEU A 314 22.72 -11.03 25.18
N ALA A 315 21.55 -11.42 25.70
CA ALA A 315 20.62 -12.26 24.96
C ALA A 315 20.39 -11.61 23.60
N SER A 316 20.69 -12.35 22.53
CA SER A 316 20.49 -11.86 21.16
C SER A 316 19.08 -11.30 21.02
N ASN A 317 18.93 -10.21 20.29
CA ASN A 317 17.64 -9.57 20.02
C ASN A 317 16.98 -8.83 21.21
N TYR A 318 17.71 -8.57 22.30
CA TYR A 318 17.24 -7.74 23.41
C TYR A 318 18.07 -6.48 23.58
N VAL A 319 17.40 -5.35 23.80
CA VAL A 319 18.04 -4.06 24.07
C VAL A 319 17.39 -3.41 25.30
N PRO A 320 18.16 -2.99 26.31
CA PRO A 320 17.63 -2.25 27.44
C PRO A 320 17.16 -0.86 27.00
N GLY A 321 16.10 -0.35 27.63
CA GLY A 321 15.58 0.97 27.34
C GLY A 321 14.74 1.57 28.46
N THR A 322 14.43 2.86 28.31
CA THR A 322 13.56 3.62 29.22
C THR A 322 12.35 4.14 28.48
N ILE A 323 11.15 3.95 29.03
CA ILE A 323 9.92 4.53 28.48
C ILE A 323 10.00 6.06 28.56
N ARG A 324 9.90 6.75 27.43
CA ARG A 324 9.81 8.22 27.37
C ARG A 324 8.38 8.69 27.31
N VAL A 325 7.59 8.10 26.43
CA VAL A 325 6.19 8.46 26.18
C VAL A 325 5.33 7.19 26.20
N SER A 326 4.13 7.32 26.73
CA SER A 326 3.10 6.28 26.76
C SER A 326 1.79 6.91 26.30
N THR A 327 1.19 6.38 25.23
CA THR A 327 -0.03 6.94 24.62
C THR A 327 -1.02 5.82 24.32
N TYR A 328 -2.28 6.00 24.72
CA TYR A 328 -3.34 5.05 24.42
C TYR A 328 -3.92 5.33 23.03
N LEU A 329 -3.89 4.32 22.14
CA LEU A 329 -4.39 4.42 20.76
C LEU A 329 -5.81 3.86 20.59
N GLY A 330 -6.56 3.69 21.68
CA GLY A 330 -7.94 3.20 21.66
C GLY A 330 -8.09 1.69 21.85
N ARG A 331 -7.09 0.89 21.43
CA ARG A 331 -7.04 -0.58 21.64
C ARG A 331 -5.72 -1.06 22.26
N SER A 332 -4.60 -0.45 21.87
CA SER A 332 -3.26 -0.75 22.38
C SER A 332 -2.61 0.52 22.91
N TYR A 333 -1.47 0.37 23.59
CA TYR A 333 -0.60 1.47 23.95
C TYR A 333 0.56 1.56 22.97
N GLN A 334 0.89 2.78 22.57
CA GLN A 334 2.13 3.10 21.90
C GLN A 334 3.12 3.67 22.90
N TYR A 335 4.31 3.09 22.90
CA TYR A 335 5.43 3.48 23.74
C TYR A 335 6.57 4.01 22.88
N GLU A 336 7.13 5.14 23.26
CA GLU A 336 8.44 5.57 22.76
C GLU A 336 9.49 5.18 23.78
N VAL A 337 10.43 4.32 23.36
CA VAL A 337 11.49 3.79 24.21
C VAL A 337 12.83 4.34 23.77
N GLU A 338 13.54 4.99 24.67
CA GLU A 338 14.92 5.40 24.45
C GLU A 338 15.86 4.25 24.82
N THR A 339 16.74 3.90 23.89
CA THR A 339 17.73 2.83 24.04
C THR A 339 19.12 3.34 23.63
N PRO A 340 20.21 2.60 23.94
CA PRO A 340 21.54 2.91 23.43
C PRO A 340 21.65 2.92 21.89
N LEU A 341 20.70 2.28 21.20
CA LEU A 341 20.65 2.20 19.74
C LEU A 341 19.74 3.26 19.10
N GLY A 342 19.17 4.16 19.91
CA GLY A 342 18.23 5.19 19.47
C GLY A 342 16.83 4.99 20.03
N HIS A 343 15.85 5.64 19.40
CA HIS A 343 14.45 5.60 19.81
C HIS A 343 13.67 4.55 19.05
N PHE A 344 12.87 3.77 19.77
CA PHE A 344 12.00 2.74 19.21
C PHE A 344 10.55 2.99 19.63
N THR A 345 9.65 2.91 18.66
CA THR A 345 8.20 2.95 18.90
C THR A 345 7.69 1.52 19.01
N VAL A 346 6.99 1.19 20.10
CA VAL A 346 6.43 -0.15 20.31
C VAL A 346 4.93 -0.04 20.58
N ASN A 347 4.14 -0.79 19.82
CA ASN A 347 2.70 -0.89 20.04
C ASN A 347 2.41 -2.22 20.75
N GLN A 348 1.79 -2.19 21.91
CA GLN A 348 1.48 -3.39 22.67
C GLN A 348 0.15 -3.27 23.41
N GLU A 349 -0.66 -4.33 23.35
CA GLU A 349 -1.84 -4.45 24.21
C GLU A 349 -1.40 -4.81 25.63
N MET A 350 -1.83 -4.02 26.61
CA MET A 350 -1.48 -4.22 28.00
C MET A 350 -2.67 -3.89 28.91
N ASP A 351 -2.97 -4.78 29.86
CA ASP A 351 -3.97 -4.53 30.89
C ASP A 351 -3.56 -3.38 31.82
N ARG A 352 -2.26 -3.24 32.06
CA ARG A 352 -1.67 -2.15 32.86
C ARG A 352 -0.56 -1.49 32.06
N PRO A 353 -0.67 -0.19 31.74
CA PRO A 353 0.33 0.48 30.94
C PRO A 353 1.63 0.69 31.70
N LEU A 354 2.74 0.67 30.99
CA LEU A 354 4.04 1.09 31.49
C LEU A 354 4.09 2.63 31.61
N ALA A 355 4.74 3.11 32.66
CA ALA A 355 4.84 4.54 32.94
C ALA A 355 6.11 5.15 32.33
N PRO A 356 6.08 6.44 31.92
CA PRO A 356 7.29 7.18 31.61
C PRO A 356 8.34 7.10 32.73
N GLY A 357 9.60 6.91 32.36
CA GLY A 357 10.74 6.70 33.27
C GLY A 357 10.98 5.25 33.67
N GLN A 358 10.07 4.32 33.35
CA GLN A 358 10.23 2.90 33.67
C GLN A 358 11.31 2.24 32.79
N GLN A 359 12.15 1.42 33.41
CA GLN A 359 13.15 0.59 32.73
C GLN A 359 12.50 -0.67 32.14
N VAL A 360 12.83 -0.99 30.90
CA VAL A 360 12.28 -2.10 30.14
C VAL A 360 13.36 -2.78 29.29
N GLN A 361 13.07 -3.99 28.83
CA GLN A 361 13.79 -4.63 27.74
C GLN A 361 12.91 -4.60 26.49
N VAL A 362 13.48 -4.18 25.37
CA VAL A 362 12.86 -4.23 24.05
C VAL A 362 13.34 -5.51 23.36
N HIS A 363 12.40 -6.37 23.00
CA HIS A 363 12.66 -7.60 22.27
C HIS A 363 12.37 -7.41 20.77
N PHE A 364 13.31 -7.85 19.93
CA PHE A 364 13.28 -7.75 18.47
C PHE A 364 13.20 -9.15 17.83
N PRO A 365 12.03 -9.78 17.69
CA PRO A 365 11.93 -11.14 17.18
C PRO A 365 12.63 -11.35 15.83
N ALA A 366 13.44 -12.40 15.71
CA ALA A 366 14.28 -12.65 14.54
C ALA A 366 13.49 -12.83 13.23
N ASP A 367 12.27 -13.35 13.31
CA ASP A 367 11.34 -13.55 12.20
C ASP A 367 10.60 -12.27 11.78
N LYS A 368 10.70 -11.21 12.57
CA LYS A 368 10.04 -9.92 12.34
C LYS A 368 10.97 -8.81 11.86
N ILE A 369 12.29 -9.01 12.00
CA ILE A 369 13.28 -8.10 11.44
C ILE A 369 13.36 -8.34 9.93
N VAL A 370 13.07 -7.31 9.13
CA VAL A 370 13.16 -7.35 7.68
C VAL A 370 14.40 -6.56 7.23
N MET A 371 15.25 -7.21 6.44
CA MET A 371 16.44 -6.57 5.87
C MET A 371 16.05 -5.72 4.66
N VAL A 372 16.38 -4.43 4.71
CA VAL A 372 16.06 -3.46 3.65
C VAL A 372 17.30 -2.73 3.19
N SER A 373 17.37 -2.42 1.89
CA SER A 373 18.48 -1.62 1.37
C SER A 373 18.42 -0.20 1.94
N ARG A 374 19.60 0.41 2.07
CA ARG A 374 19.72 1.83 2.43
C ARG A 374 19.09 2.76 1.39
#